data_AF-A0A9D1N9M3-F1
#
_entry.id   AF-A0A9D1N9M3-F1
#
_cell.length_a   1.000
_cell.length_b   1.000
_cell.length_c   1.000
_cell.angle_alpha   90.00
_cell.angle_beta   90.00
_cell.angle_gamma   90.00
#
_symmetry.space_group_name_H-M   'P 1'
#
loop_
_entity.id
_entity.type
_entity.pdbx_description
1 polymer ?
#
loop_
_entity_poly.entity_id
_entity_poly.type
_entity_poly.pdbx_seq_one_letter_code
_entity_poly.pdbx_strand_id
1 'polypeptide(L)'
;GSLTIDRRGITLVWDETELVYDGTAQHPTVTGVAGAVSGEEDAVVGSVSYGGAGADATDAGDYTVTATLPEESNYEITAGAEKSFTIERRALTFEVRDIVKDYDGKAYEFTTADLVLRSGEPAGGAQISDIVTGVTPSGAGATATDAGSYSFTLTPVVAEAYAKNYSIVGDFNGTISIDKLSVTLVWSTNREFVYDGTAQRPEVTDIVGVLESEKDEVLASVIYGAGSDATHAGNYTVTATLPEDGNYEVTEGGGCEFTIAPRPVSVTWTGGTEFTEDGEPHAPEAECADAVAAVTTEYYERNGDGSRGRKLAGEPDEAGAYIAVAVIADADNFEISGELECAFDIAEAETGGGI
;
A
#
# COMPACT_ATOMS: atom_id res chain seq x y z
N GLY A 1 -86.40 -53.23 14.15
CA GLY A 1 -85.99 -52.08 13.32
C GLY A 1 -84.62 -51.65 13.78
N SER A 2 -83.73 -51.31 12.87
CA SER A 2 -82.45 -50.67 13.21
C SER A 2 -82.68 -49.16 13.35
N LEU A 3 -82.15 -48.57 14.42
CA LEU A 3 -81.99 -47.12 14.53
C LEU A 3 -80.65 -46.75 13.89
N THR A 4 -80.67 -45.83 12.94
CA THR A 4 -79.46 -45.23 12.38
C THR A 4 -79.37 -43.80 12.90
N ILE A 5 -78.23 -43.42 13.45
CA ILE A 5 -77.91 -42.05 13.83
C ILE A 5 -76.80 -41.60 12.89
N ASP A 6 -77.07 -40.58 12.09
CA ASP A 6 -76.09 -40.00 11.18
C ASP A 6 -75.06 -39.16 11.94
N ARG A 7 -73.84 -39.10 11.43
CA ARG A 7 -72.77 -38.27 12.00
C ARG A 7 -73.08 -36.79 11.81
N ARG A 8 -72.68 -35.97 12.77
CA ARG A 8 -72.86 -34.51 12.70
C ARG A 8 -71.71 -33.87 11.91
N GLY A 9 -72.04 -33.11 10.88
CA GLY A 9 -71.04 -32.39 10.07
C GLY A 9 -70.33 -31.27 10.83
N ILE A 10 -69.01 -31.20 10.70
CA ILE A 10 -68.15 -30.15 11.27
C ILE A 10 -67.19 -29.56 10.23
N THR A 11 -66.74 -28.34 10.48
CA THR A 11 -65.67 -27.66 9.73
C THR A 11 -64.47 -27.43 10.64
N LEU A 12 -63.28 -27.81 10.17
CA LEU A 12 -62.03 -27.66 10.94
C LEU A 12 -61.47 -26.23 10.80
N VAL A 13 -60.88 -25.74 11.89
CA VAL A 13 -60.12 -24.48 11.95
C VAL A 13 -58.67 -24.82 12.30
N TRP A 14 -57.73 -24.31 11.51
CA TRP A 14 -56.30 -24.60 11.62
C TRP A 14 -55.53 -23.41 12.22
N ASP A 15 -54.36 -23.67 12.80
CA ASP A 15 -53.38 -22.67 13.23
C ASP A 15 -52.54 -22.08 12.06
N GLU A 16 -51.39 -21.51 12.41
CA GLU A 16 -50.43 -20.87 11.52
C GLU A 16 -49.83 -21.86 10.51
N THR A 17 -49.63 -21.38 9.29
CA THR A 17 -49.23 -22.19 8.12
C THR A 17 -47.85 -21.86 7.60
N GLU A 18 -47.20 -20.85 8.17
CA GLU A 18 -45.85 -20.43 7.83
C GLU A 18 -44.92 -21.03 8.88
N LEU A 19 -44.26 -22.12 8.51
CA LEU A 19 -43.32 -22.82 9.36
C LEU A 19 -41.91 -22.54 8.85
N VAL A 20 -40.91 -22.61 9.72
CA VAL A 20 -39.50 -22.49 9.33
C VAL A 20 -38.80 -23.78 9.70
N TYR A 21 -37.96 -24.28 8.79
CA TYR A 21 -37.15 -25.46 9.02
C TYR A 21 -36.43 -25.43 10.38
N ASP A 22 -36.71 -26.42 11.23
CA ASP A 22 -36.05 -26.62 12.54
C ASP A 22 -35.42 -28.01 12.70
N GLY A 23 -35.45 -28.83 11.65
CA GLY A 23 -34.90 -30.18 11.65
C GLY A 23 -35.79 -31.23 12.32
N THR A 24 -37.04 -30.90 12.67
CA THR A 24 -38.05 -31.82 13.19
C THR A 24 -39.27 -31.89 12.28
N ALA A 25 -40.16 -32.87 12.51
CA ALA A 25 -41.39 -32.97 11.75
C ALA A 25 -42.38 -31.89 12.21
N GLN A 26 -42.98 -31.17 11.27
CA GLN A 26 -43.85 -30.02 11.54
C GLN A 26 -45.04 -30.03 10.59
N HIS A 27 -46.21 -29.66 11.10
CA HIS A 27 -47.39 -29.36 10.30
C HIS A 27 -48.35 -28.47 11.11
N PRO A 28 -49.23 -27.72 10.44
CA PRO A 28 -50.32 -27.01 11.12
C PRO A 28 -51.20 -27.98 11.90
N THR A 29 -51.80 -27.54 12.99
CA THR A 29 -52.73 -28.31 13.80
C THR A 29 -54.12 -27.67 13.82
N VAL A 30 -55.14 -28.50 14.02
CA VAL A 30 -56.51 -28.05 14.22
C VAL A 30 -56.61 -27.41 15.60
N THR A 31 -57.05 -26.16 15.66
CA THR A 31 -57.25 -25.38 16.90
C THR A 31 -58.71 -25.22 17.28
N GLY A 32 -59.63 -25.56 16.37
CA GLY A 32 -61.06 -25.45 16.64
C GLY A 32 -61.92 -26.19 15.63
N VAL A 33 -63.19 -26.37 15.98
CA VAL A 33 -64.21 -26.96 15.11
C VAL A 33 -65.50 -26.15 15.15
N ALA A 34 -66.05 -25.86 13.97
CA ALA A 34 -67.36 -25.26 13.85
C ALA A 34 -68.42 -26.34 13.56
N GLY A 35 -69.59 -26.20 14.18
CA GLY A 35 -70.72 -27.12 13.99
C GLY A 35 -70.82 -28.24 15.02
N ALA A 36 -69.84 -28.40 15.91
CA ALA A 36 -69.90 -29.34 17.02
C ALA A 36 -71.00 -28.97 18.04
N VAL A 37 -71.36 -29.91 18.90
CA VAL A 37 -72.24 -29.63 20.05
C VAL A 37 -71.47 -28.80 21.08
N SER A 38 -72.12 -27.81 21.66
CA SER A 38 -71.50 -26.93 22.66
C SER A 38 -71.00 -27.73 23.86
N GLY A 39 -69.72 -27.57 24.18
CA GLY A 39 -69.01 -28.28 25.25
C GLY A 39 -68.29 -29.55 24.76
N GLU A 40 -68.40 -29.91 23.48
CA GLU A 40 -67.72 -31.07 22.90
C GLU A 40 -66.55 -30.68 21.97
N GLU A 41 -66.37 -29.39 21.66
CA GLU A 41 -65.39 -28.89 20.70
C GLU A 41 -63.96 -29.38 20.99
N ASP A 42 -63.47 -29.21 22.22
CA ASP A 42 -62.12 -29.61 22.63
C ASP A 42 -61.90 -31.12 22.53
N ALA A 43 -62.94 -31.91 22.82
CA ALA A 43 -62.88 -33.37 22.71
C ALA A 43 -62.80 -33.81 21.24
N VAL A 44 -63.51 -33.11 20.35
CA VAL A 44 -63.41 -33.34 18.90
C VAL A 44 -62.02 -32.97 18.39
N VAL A 45 -61.52 -31.77 18.73
CA VAL A 45 -60.16 -31.32 18.36
C VAL A 45 -59.09 -32.31 18.85
N GLY A 46 -59.17 -32.74 20.10
CA GLY A 46 -58.24 -33.71 20.69
C GLY A 46 -58.31 -35.12 20.09
N SER A 47 -59.35 -35.43 19.31
CA SER A 47 -59.49 -36.71 18.60
C SER A 47 -58.98 -36.68 17.16
N VAL A 48 -58.63 -35.50 16.64
CA VAL A 48 -58.14 -35.35 15.26
C VAL A 48 -56.79 -36.07 15.11
N SER A 49 -56.66 -36.86 14.04
CA SER A 49 -55.41 -37.49 13.61
C SER A 49 -54.97 -36.91 12.27
N TYR A 50 -53.65 -36.73 12.12
CA TYR A 50 -53.03 -36.14 10.94
C TYR A 50 -52.38 -37.22 10.07
N GLY A 51 -52.55 -37.10 8.77
CA GLY A 51 -51.96 -38.01 7.78
C GLY A 51 -51.65 -37.29 6.46
N GLY A 52 -51.27 -38.09 5.46
CA GLY A 52 -50.83 -37.58 4.17
C GLY A 52 -49.35 -37.18 4.18
N ALA A 53 -48.86 -36.69 3.03
CA ALA A 53 -47.44 -36.38 2.86
C ALA A 53 -46.94 -35.23 3.75
N GLY A 54 -47.83 -34.35 4.22
CA GLY A 54 -47.48 -33.25 5.11
C GLY A 54 -47.42 -33.60 6.60
N ALA A 55 -47.95 -34.75 7.04
CA ALA A 55 -48.04 -35.05 8.47
C ALA A 55 -46.66 -35.25 9.14
N ASP A 56 -45.68 -35.71 8.38
CA ASP A 56 -44.30 -35.92 8.86
C ASP A 56 -43.30 -35.07 8.04
N ALA A 57 -43.75 -33.96 7.46
CA ALA A 57 -42.88 -33.07 6.70
C ALA A 57 -41.82 -32.43 7.60
N THR A 58 -40.57 -32.44 7.14
CA THR A 58 -39.41 -31.94 7.90
C THR A 58 -38.63 -30.91 7.09
N ASP A 59 -38.36 -31.20 5.82
CA ASP A 59 -37.66 -30.32 4.91
C ASP A 59 -38.48 -29.08 4.51
N ALA A 60 -37.78 -28.05 4.04
CA ALA A 60 -38.41 -26.91 3.40
C ALA A 60 -39.14 -27.32 2.11
N GLY A 61 -40.33 -26.75 1.90
CA GLY A 61 -41.20 -27.05 0.76
C GLY A 61 -42.67 -26.78 1.04
N ASP A 62 -43.49 -27.04 0.03
CA ASP A 62 -44.95 -26.93 0.11
C ASP A 62 -45.57 -28.32 0.34
N TYR A 63 -46.47 -28.40 1.31
CA TYR A 63 -47.07 -29.65 1.77
C TYR A 63 -48.57 -29.49 1.98
N THR A 64 -49.27 -30.63 2.03
CA THR A 64 -50.66 -30.71 2.45
C THR A 64 -50.78 -31.78 3.54
N VAL A 65 -51.38 -31.41 4.67
CA VAL A 65 -51.75 -32.32 5.75
C VAL A 65 -53.24 -32.60 5.71
N THR A 66 -53.62 -33.85 5.96
CA THR A 66 -55.02 -34.29 6.01
C THR A 66 -55.40 -34.62 7.45
N ALA A 67 -56.45 -33.99 7.95
CA ALA A 67 -57.07 -34.30 9.23
C ALA A 67 -58.17 -35.35 9.08
N THR A 68 -58.20 -36.29 10.02
CA THR A 68 -59.19 -37.37 10.09
C THR A 68 -59.73 -37.48 11.51
N LEU A 69 -60.94 -38.04 11.63
CA LEU A 69 -61.52 -38.42 12.91
C LEU A 69 -61.60 -39.95 13.00
N PRO A 70 -61.61 -40.52 14.21
CA PRO A 70 -61.82 -41.95 14.39
C PRO A 70 -63.12 -42.43 13.71
N GLU A 71 -63.14 -43.68 13.26
CA GLU A 71 -64.32 -44.26 12.62
C GLU A 71 -65.54 -44.21 13.53
N GLU A 72 -65.36 -44.41 14.84
CA GLU A 72 -66.41 -44.39 15.88
C GLU A 72 -66.84 -42.97 16.30
N SER A 73 -66.31 -41.91 15.69
CA SER A 73 -66.68 -40.54 16.06
C SER A 73 -68.12 -40.21 15.63
N ASN A 74 -68.84 -39.51 16.51
CA ASN A 74 -70.19 -38.98 16.23
C ASN A 74 -70.19 -37.82 15.21
N TYR A 75 -69.01 -37.39 14.76
CA TYR A 75 -68.81 -36.25 13.87
C TYR A 75 -68.17 -36.66 12.56
N GLU A 76 -68.53 -35.99 11.47
CA GLU A 76 -67.89 -36.13 10.16
C GLU A 76 -67.33 -34.77 9.69
N ILE A 77 -66.13 -34.78 9.10
CA ILE A 77 -65.53 -33.56 8.57
C ILE A 77 -66.18 -33.25 7.22
N THR A 78 -66.99 -32.20 7.15
CA THR A 78 -67.66 -31.78 5.92
C THR A 78 -66.90 -30.70 5.16
N ALA A 79 -65.98 -30.00 5.83
CA ALA A 79 -65.08 -29.02 5.22
C ALA A 79 -63.77 -28.85 6.02
N GLY A 80 -62.69 -28.49 5.33
CA GLY A 80 -61.39 -28.21 5.96
C GLY A 80 -60.57 -29.46 6.33
N ALA A 81 -60.87 -30.62 5.75
CA ALA A 81 -60.15 -31.87 5.99
C ALA A 81 -58.68 -31.80 5.53
N GLU A 82 -58.35 -30.94 4.58
CA GLU A 82 -56.98 -30.74 4.11
C GLU A 82 -56.53 -29.30 4.37
N LYS A 83 -55.24 -29.14 4.66
CA LYS A 83 -54.60 -27.84 4.83
C LYS A 83 -53.24 -27.83 4.14
N SER A 84 -53.07 -26.91 3.21
CA SER A 84 -51.77 -26.62 2.62
C SER A 84 -50.96 -25.67 3.50
N PHE A 85 -49.65 -25.89 3.55
CA PHE A 85 -48.70 -25.10 4.33
C PHE A 85 -47.32 -25.15 3.69
N THR A 86 -46.46 -24.22 4.11
CA THR A 86 -45.08 -24.11 3.62
C THR A 86 -44.13 -24.19 4.80
N ILE A 87 -43.11 -25.03 4.68
CA ILE A 87 -41.92 -24.97 5.52
C ILE A 87 -40.91 -24.12 4.76
N GLU A 88 -40.67 -22.90 5.22
CA GLU A 88 -39.67 -22.00 4.68
C GLU A 88 -38.26 -22.47 5.02
N ARG A 89 -37.32 -22.09 4.15
CA ARG A 89 -35.90 -22.30 4.41
C ARG A 89 -35.48 -21.49 5.62
N ARG A 90 -34.63 -22.07 6.45
CA ARG A 90 -34.00 -21.36 7.55
C ARG A 90 -32.94 -20.41 7.02
N ALA A 91 -33.11 -19.11 7.26
CA ALA A 91 -32.13 -18.11 6.89
C ALA A 91 -30.94 -18.11 7.86
N LEU A 92 -29.72 -18.18 7.31
CA LEU A 92 -28.46 -17.93 8.00
C LEU A 92 -27.88 -16.63 7.45
N THR A 93 -27.66 -15.66 8.33
CA THR A 93 -27.15 -14.34 7.96
C THR A 93 -25.68 -14.22 8.30
N PHE A 94 -24.86 -13.83 7.33
CA PHE A 94 -23.42 -13.67 7.48
C PHE A 94 -22.97 -12.25 7.14
N GLU A 95 -21.79 -11.90 7.65
CA GLU A 95 -21.00 -10.76 7.19
C GLU A 95 -19.57 -11.22 6.90
N VAL A 96 -18.88 -10.48 6.04
CA VAL A 96 -17.46 -10.67 5.76
C VAL A 96 -16.63 -9.73 6.63
N ARG A 97 -15.53 -10.24 7.17
CA ARG A 97 -14.56 -9.39 7.88
C ARG A 97 -13.61 -8.70 6.91
N ASP A 98 -13.18 -7.51 7.25
CA ASP A 98 -12.03 -6.89 6.60
C ASP A 98 -10.74 -7.65 6.95
N ILE A 99 -9.82 -7.68 6.01
CA ILE A 99 -8.55 -8.41 6.10
C ILE A 99 -7.39 -7.40 6.10
N VAL A 100 -6.40 -7.64 6.94
CA VAL A 100 -5.14 -6.90 6.95
C VAL A 100 -4.01 -7.91 6.92
N LYS A 101 -3.01 -7.69 6.07
CA LYS A 101 -1.77 -8.47 6.02
C LYS A 101 -0.60 -7.59 5.59
N ASP A 102 0.61 -8.01 5.92
CA ASP A 102 1.81 -7.41 5.34
C ASP A 102 2.07 -7.98 3.93
N TYR A 103 2.74 -7.19 3.09
CA TYR A 103 3.18 -7.62 1.77
C TYR A 103 4.13 -8.83 1.88
N ASP A 104 3.78 -9.91 1.18
CA ASP A 104 4.53 -11.17 1.12
C ASP A 104 4.64 -11.72 -0.32
N GLY A 105 4.28 -10.91 -1.31
CA GLY A 105 4.24 -11.27 -2.73
C GLY A 105 3.14 -12.28 -3.10
N LYS A 106 2.16 -12.52 -2.22
CA LYS A 106 1.10 -13.52 -2.44
C LYS A 106 -0.29 -12.97 -2.19
N ALA A 107 -1.24 -13.46 -2.98
CA ALA A 107 -2.66 -13.22 -2.74
C ALA A 107 -3.10 -13.88 -1.42
N TYR A 108 -4.11 -13.30 -0.77
CA TYR A 108 -4.71 -13.87 0.42
C TYR A 108 -5.58 -15.09 0.07
N GLU A 109 -5.45 -16.17 0.85
CA GLU A 109 -6.26 -17.38 0.68
C GLU A 109 -7.55 -17.28 1.51
N PHE A 110 -8.66 -16.95 0.85
CA PHE A 110 -9.97 -16.83 1.48
C PHE A 110 -10.54 -18.19 1.88
N THR A 111 -11.15 -18.25 3.08
CA THR A 111 -11.78 -19.46 3.61
C THR A 111 -13.12 -19.15 4.26
N THR A 112 -13.85 -20.18 4.69
CA THR A 112 -15.10 -19.98 5.44
C THR A 112 -14.89 -19.29 6.80
N ALA A 113 -13.66 -19.25 7.33
CA ALA A 113 -13.33 -18.49 8.54
C ALA A 113 -13.43 -16.97 8.36
N ASP A 114 -13.49 -16.48 7.12
CA ASP A 114 -13.68 -15.07 6.81
C ASP A 114 -15.16 -14.65 6.82
N LEU A 115 -16.08 -15.61 6.94
CA LEU A 115 -17.50 -15.38 7.17
C LEU A 115 -17.82 -15.40 8.66
N VAL A 116 -18.53 -14.39 9.13
CA VAL A 116 -19.02 -14.27 10.51
C VAL A 116 -20.53 -14.44 10.53
N LEU A 117 -21.01 -15.50 11.19
CA LEU A 117 -22.44 -15.70 11.39
C LEU A 117 -23.00 -14.60 12.32
N ARG A 118 -24.06 -13.93 11.87
CA ARG A 118 -24.76 -12.87 12.61
C ARG A 118 -26.09 -13.33 13.18
N SER A 119 -26.82 -14.17 12.46
CA SER A 119 -28.09 -14.71 12.92
C SER A 119 -28.47 -15.98 12.18
N GLY A 120 -29.38 -16.74 12.78
CA GLY A 120 -29.80 -18.05 12.29
C GLY A 120 -28.83 -19.12 12.77
N GLU A 121 -29.23 -19.91 13.76
CA GLU A 121 -28.46 -21.07 14.21
C GLU A 121 -28.87 -22.30 13.43
N PRO A 122 -27.94 -23.15 12.96
CA PRO A 122 -28.27 -24.44 12.36
C PRO A 122 -29.18 -25.28 13.25
N ALA A 123 -30.10 -26.01 12.62
CA ALA A 123 -31.07 -26.87 13.28
C ALA A 123 -30.81 -28.35 12.93
N GLY A 124 -31.51 -29.27 13.61
CA GLY A 124 -31.34 -30.72 13.38
C GLY A 124 -29.95 -31.28 13.71
N GLY A 125 -29.14 -30.56 14.50
CA GLY A 125 -27.78 -30.95 14.89
C GLY A 125 -26.68 -30.62 13.87
N ALA A 126 -27.02 -29.99 12.74
CA ALA A 126 -26.05 -29.52 11.76
C ALA A 126 -25.10 -28.45 12.34
N GLN A 127 -23.91 -28.33 11.76
CA GLN A 127 -22.97 -27.24 12.02
C GLN A 127 -22.85 -26.32 10.81
N ILE A 128 -22.36 -25.09 11.00
CA ILE A 128 -22.14 -24.16 9.90
C ILE A 128 -21.18 -24.74 8.86
N SER A 129 -20.13 -25.46 9.28
CA SER A 129 -19.16 -26.11 8.38
C SER A 129 -19.77 -27.23 7.54
N ASP A 130 -20.91 -27.79 7.94
CA ASP A 130 -21.63 -28.80 7.14
C ASP A 130 -22.42 -28.11 6.02
N ILE A 131 -22.94 -26.92 6.30
CA ILE A 131 -23.83 -26.15 5.41
C ILE A 131 -23.01 -25.33 4.41
N VAL A 132 -22.00 -24.60 4.88
CA VAL A 132 -21.12 -23.75 4.09
C VAL A 132 -19.73 -24.37 4.04
N THR A 133 -19.36 -24.92 2.88
CA THR A 133 -18.14 -25.74 2.72
C THR A 133 -16.98 -24.98 2.10
N GLY A 134 -17.22 -23.77 1.58
CA GLY A 134 -16.21 -22.96 0.94
C GLY A 134 -16.71 -21.55 0.65
N VAL A 135 -15.81 -20.74 0.10
CA VAL A 135 -16.11 -19.40 -0.42
C VAL A 135 -15.42 -19.22 -1.76
N THR A 136 -16.07 -18.50 -2.66
CA THR A 136 -15.48 -18.07 -3.93
C THR A 136 -15.25 -16.56 -3.87
N PRO A 137 -13.99 -16.09 -3.78
CA PRO A 137 -13.69 -14.66 -3.78
C PRO A 137 -13.78 -14.07 -5.20
N SER A 138 -14.14 -12.79 -5.28
CA SER A 138 -14.20 -12.00 -6.51
C SER A 138 -13.88 -10.52 -6.25
N GLY A 139 -13.63 -9.74 -7.30
CA GLY A 139 -13.19 -8.35 -7.20
C GLY A 139 -11.66 -8.21 -7.14
N ALA A 140 -11.17 -6.97 -7.07
CA ALA A 140 -9.73 -6.68 -7.11
C ALA A 140 -8.97 -7.33 -5.93
N GLY A 141 -9.57 -7.35 -4.74
CA GLY A 141 -8.95 -7.95 -3.56
C GLY A 141 -8.83 -9.47 -3.60
N ALA A 142 -9.54 -10.16 -4.50
CA ALA A 142 -9.47 -11.62 -4.62
C ALA A 142 -8.10 -12.12 -5.13
N THR A 143 -7.37 -11.27 -5.86
CA THR A 143 -6.09 -11.59 -6.47
C THR A 143 -5.01 -10.56 -6.17
N ALA A 144 -5.28 -9.60 -5.27
CA ALA A 144 -4.32 -8.54 -4.93
C ALA A 144 -3.07 -9.14 -4.26
N THR A 145 -1.91 -8.73 -4.74
CA THR A 145 -0.59 -9.11 -4.21
C THR A 145 0.18 -7.91 -3.70
N ASP A 146 0.03 -6.77 -4.37
CA ASP A 146 0.74 -5.52 -4.09
C ASP A 146 0.16 -4.81 -2.86
N ALA A 147 0.97 -3.97 -2.24
CA ALA A 147 0.56 -3.14 -1.13
C ALA A 147 -0.53 -2.15 -1.57
N GLY A 148 -1.55 -1.99 -0.74
CA GLY A 148 -2.71 -1.16 -1.03
C GLY A 148 -3.98 -1.67 -0.38
N SER A 149 -5.09 -0.99 -0.68
CA SER A 149 -6.41 -1.34 -0.17
C SER A 149 -7.34 -1.72 -1.33
N TYR A 150 -7.92 -2.92 -1.26
CA TYR A 150 -8.73 -3.48 -2.33
C TYR A 150 -10.05 -4.03 -1.81
N SER A 151 -11.14 -3.81 -2.55
CA SER A 151 -12.44 -4.42 -2.25
C SER A 151 -12.55 -5.83 -2.82
N PHE A 152 -13.24 -6.71 -2.11
CA PHE A 152 -13.61 -8.05 -2.58
C PHE A 152 -15.04 -8.42 -2.17
N THR A 153 -15.58 -9.45 -2.80
CA THR A 153 -16.85 -10.08 -2.42
C THR A 153 -16.66 -11.59 -2.29
N LEU A 154 -17.22 -12.21 -1.25
CA LEU A 154 -17.25 -13.67 -1.09
C LEU A 154 -18.59 -14.27 -1.50
N THR A 155 -18.59 -15.34 -2.29
CA THR A 155 -19.79 -16.14 -2.53
C THR A 155 -19.70 -17.43 -1.72
N PRO A 156 -20.53 -17.62 -0.67
CA PRO A 156 -20.55 -18.86 0.10
C PRO A 156 -20.95 -20.05 -0.77
N VAL A 157 -20.25 -21.17 -0.63
CA VAL A 157 -20.57 -22.44 -1.28
C VAL A 157 -21.41 -23.28 -0.33
N VAL A 158 -22.68 -23.50 -0.68
CA VAL A 158 -23.61 -24.29 0.13
C VAL A 158 -23.57 -25.75 -0.30
N ALA A 159 -23.38 -26.66 0.66
CA ALA A 159 -23.45 -28.09 0.41
C ALA A 159 -24.84 -28.49 -0.10
N GLU A 160 -24.87 -29.32 -1.15
CA GLU A 160 -26.11 -29.74 -1.83
C GLU A 160 -27.14 -30.35 -0.86
N ALA A 161 -26.68 -31.15 0.10
CA ALA A 161 -27.53 -31.79 1.11
C ALA A 161 -28.28 -30.78 2.00
N TYR A 162 -27.76 -29.56 2.17
CA TYR A 162 -28.34 -28.50 2.98
C TYR A 162 -29.01 -27.41 2.14
N ALA A 163 -28.72 -27.39 0.84
CA ALA A 163 -29.21 -26.40 -0.10
C ALA A 163 -30.72 -26.48 -0.33
N LYS A 164 -31.45 -27.45 0.22
CA LYS A 164 -32.92 -27.44 0.25
C LYS A 164 -33.48 -26.64 1.43
N ASN A 165 -32.86 -26.76 2.60
CA ASN A 165 -33.43 -26.34 3.89
C ASN A 165 -32.87 -25.01 4.43
N TYR A 166 -31.75 -24.52 3.90
CA TYR A 166 -31.07 -23.32 4.41
C TYR A 166 -30.89 -22.25 3.34
N SER A 167 -31.34 -21.02 3.57
CA SER A 167 -30.98 -19.86 2.73
C SER A 167 -29.81 -19.10 3.35
N ILE A 168 -28.80 -18.78 2.54
CA ILE A 168 -27.66 -17.99 2.99
C ILE A 168 -27.89 -16.54 2.55
N VAL A 169 -27.86 -15.63 3.51
CA VAL A 169 -28.15 -14.20 3.31
C VAL A 169 -27.02 -13.41 3.94
N GLY A 170 -26.68 -12.24 3.41
CA GLY A 170 -25.64 -11.42 4.01
C GLY A 170 -25.14 -10.33 3.08
N ASP A 171 -24.40 -9.39 3.68
CA ASP A 171 -23.50 -8.53 2.94
C ASP A 171 -22.14 -9.24 2.88
N PHE A 172 -21.76 -9.66 1.68
CA PHE A 172 -20.53 -10.42 1.46
C PHE A 172 -19.38 -9.57 0.93
N ASN A 173 -19.49 -8.24 1.03
CA ASN A 173 -18.41 -7.33 0.67
C ASN A 173 -17.43 -7.16 1.82
N GLY A 174 -16.14 -7.07 1.49
CA GLY A 174 -15.08 -6.77 2.43
C GLY A 174 -13.95 -6.01 1.76
N THR A 175 -13.01 -5.54 2.57
CA THR A 175 -11.77 -4.91 2.11
C THR A 175 -10.55 -5.67 2.60
N ILE A 176 -9.52 -5.74 1.77
CA ILE A 176 -8.20 -6.23 2.14
C ILE A 176 -7.20 -5.08 2.07
N SER A 177 -6.52 -4.80 3.19
CA SER A 177 -5.35 -3.92 3.27
C SER A 177 -4.09 -4.77 3.26
N ILE A 178 -3.23 -4.53 2.28
CA ILE A 178 -1.89 -5.11 2.18
C ILE A 178 -0.91 -4.00 2.54
N ASP A 179 -0.29 -4.11 3.71
CA ASP A 179 0.62 -3.10 4.23
C ASP A 179 2.01 -3.28 3.61
N LYS A 180 2.71 -2.16 3.39
CA LYS A 180 4.07 -2.19 2.84
C LYS A 180 5.05 -2.83 3.81
N LEU A 181 6.07 -3.49 3.28
CA LEU A 181 7.20 -3.91 4.12
C LEU A 181 8.12 -2.72 4.40
N SER A 182 8.48 -2.56 5.67
CA SER A 182 9.49 -1.59 6.12
C SER A 182 10.90 -2.07 5.76
N VAL A 183 11.70 -1.17 5.16
CA VAL A 183 13.06 -1.48 4.71
C VAL A 183 14.10 -0.51 5.25
N THR A 184 15.35 -0.97 5.30
CA THR A 184 16.54 -0.19 5.67
C THR A 184 17.48 -0.09 4.47
N LEU A 185 17.84 1.14 4.07
CA LEU A 185 18.84 1.36 3.03
C LEU A 185 20.26 1.25 3.60
N VAL A 186 21.14 0.55 2.88
CA VAL A 186 22.55 0.38 3.25
C VAL A 186 23.42 1.10 2.24
N TRP A 187 24.16 2.09 2.71
CA TRP A 187 24.97 2.95 1.86
C TRP A 187 26.45 2.52 1.79
N SER A 188 27.13 2.83 0.69
CA SER A 188 28.54 2.57 0.41
C SER A 188 29.47 3.08 1.51
N THR A 189 30.50 2.34 1.93
CA THR A 189 31.34 2.77 3.06
C THR A 189 32.14 4.06 2.82
N ASN A 190 32.43 4.44 1.57
CA ASN A 190 33.10 5.70 1.28
C ASN A 190 32.17 6.90 1.50
N ARG A 191 32.59 7.83 2.36
CA ARG A 191 31.87 9.08 2.72
C ARG A 191 32.71 10.33 2.50
N GLU A 192 33.93 10.17 2.01
CA GLU A 192 34.88 11.25 1.83
C GLU A 192 35.27 11.33 0.36
N PHE A 193 35.04 12.50 -0.21
CA PHE A 193 35.26 12.83 -1.60
C PHE A 193 36.19 14.03 -1.69
N VAL A 194 36.77 14.27 -2.86
CA VAL A 194 37.60 15.45 -3.13
C VAL A 194 36.99 16.18 -4.30
N TYR A 195 36.92 17.52 -4.21
CA TYR A 195 36.38 18.34 -5.28
C TYR A 195 37.03 18.00 -6.63
N ASP A 196 36.21 17.69 -7.63
CA ASP A 196 36.66 17.34 -8.98
C ASP A 196 35.86 18.05 -10.09
N GLY A 197 35.00 18.99 -9.70
CA GLY A 197 34.11 19.71 -10.62
C GLY A 197 32.88 18.92 -11.06
N THR A 198 32.65 17.72 -10.53
CA THR A 198 31.47 16.89 -10.84
C THR A 198 30.63 16.60 -9.61
N ALA A 199 29.38 16.17 -9.83
CA ALA A 199 28.47 15.82 -8.74
C ALA A 199 28.92 14.50 -8.08
N GLN A 200 29.04 14.52 -6.76
CA GLN A 200 29.52 13.40 -5.97
C GLN A 200 28.55 13.10 -4.82
N ARG A 201 28.36 11.81 -4.54
CA ARG A 201 27.60 11.32 -3.39
C ARG A 201 28.00 9.87 -3.09
N PRO A 202 27.76 9.37 -1.87
CA PRO A 202 27.70 7.94 -1.64
C PRO A 202 26.50 7.29 -2.34
N GLU A 203 26.61 6.00 -2.64
CA GLU A 203 25.55 5.22 -3.28
C GLU A 203 24.91 4.26 -2.27
N VAL A 204 23.63 3.93 -2.45
CA VAL A 204 22.99 2.79 -1.79
C VAL A 204 23.51 1.52 -2.44
N THR A 205 24.11 0.64 -1.65
CA THR A 205 24.75 -0.60 -2.11
C THR A 205 23.97 -1.85 -1.77
N ASP A 206 23.08 -1.77 -0.78
CA ASP A 206 22.24 -2.89 -0.37
C ASP A 206 20.93 -2.38 0.26
N ILE A 207 19.94 -3.26 0.36
CA ILE A 207 18.66 -3.01 1.01
C ILE A 207 18.25 -4.22 1.87
N VAL A 208 17.82 -3.96 3.09
CA VAL A 208 17.41 -4.97 4.07
C VAL A 208 15.91 -4.85 4.33
N GLY A 209 15.23 -6.00 4.49
CA GLY A 209 13.78 -6.05 4.74
C GLY A 209 12.92 -6.28 3.49
N VAL A 210 13.55 -6.50 2.33
CA VAL A 210 12.88 -6.85 1.07
C VAL A 210 12.70 -8.37 0.92
N LEU A 211 11.75 -8.79 0.08
CA LEU A 211 11.72 -10.17 -0.39
C LEU A 211 12.98 -10.47 -1.21
N GLU A 212 13.66 -11.57 -0.91
CA GLU A 212 14.94 -11.90 -1.56
C GLU A 212 14.82 -11.99 -3.09
N SER A 213 13.68 -12.45 -3.60
CA SER A 213 13.41 -12.52 -5.04
C SER A 213 13.26 -11.17 -5.75
N GLU A 214 13.02 -10.09 -5.00
CA GLU A 214 12.76 -8.74 -5.54
C GLU A 214 13.91 -7.77 -5.24
N LYS A 215 14.93 -8.23 -4.51
CA LYS A 215 15.99 -7.39 -3.96
C LYS A 215 16.70 -6.52 -4.99
N ASP A 216 17.10 -7.12 -6.12
CA ASP A 216 17.82 -6.40 -7.18
C ASP A 216 16.94 -5.33 -7.86
N GLU A 217 15.65 -5.63 -8.04
CA GLU A 217 14.68 -4.71 -8.65
C GLU A 217 14.41 -3.52 -7.72
N VAL A 218 14.17 -3.79 -6.43
CA VAL A 218 13.94 -2.74 -5.44
C VAL A 218 15.18 -1.86 -5.30
N LEU A 219 16.38 -2.45 -5.25
CA LEU A 219 17.63 -1.69 -5.19
C LEU A 219 17.84 -0.79 -6.41
N ALA A 220 17.48 -1.27 -7.61
CA ALA A 220 17.56 -0.47 -8.83
C ALA A 220 16.51 0.66 -8.89
N SER A 221 15.44 0.58 -8.09
CA SER A 221 14.37 1.58 -8.04
C SER A 221 14.62 2.72 -7.05
N VAL A 222 15.75 2.71 -6.32
CA VAL A 222 16.10 3.74 -5.34
C VAL A 222 16.13 5.12 -6.00
N ILE A 223 15.44 6.08 -5.38
CA ILE A 223 15.34 7.46 -5.84
C ILE A 223 16.18 8.34 -4.92
N TYR A 224 17.21 8.98 -5.47
CA TYR A 224 18.02 9.94 -4.74
C TYR A 224 17.36 11.33 -4.74
N GLY A 225 17.38 11.98 -3.57
CA GLY A 225 16.77 13.28 -3.32
C GLY A 225 17.81 14.37 -3.03
N ALA A 226 17.56 15.15 -1.98
CA ALA A 226 18.43 16.25 -1.56
C ALA A 226 19.88 15.77 -1.38
N GLY A 227 20.85 16.61 -1.77
CA GLY A 227 22.28 16.33 -1.64
C GLY A 227 22.85 15.35 -2.68
N SER A 228 22.04 14.88 -3.64
CA SER A 228 22.47 13.90 -4.66
C SER A 228 23.32 14.49 -5.80
N ASP A 229 23.30 15.81 -5.93
CA ASP A 229 23.96 16.62 -6.94
C ASP A 229 25.02 17.56 -6.35
N ALA A 230 25.50 17.28 -5.13
CA ALA A 230 26.53 18.09 -4.48
C ALA A 230 27.84 18.08 -5.30
N THR A 231 28.32 19.27 -5.67
CA THR A 231 29.54 19.43 -6.47
C THR A 231 30.65 20.13 -5.72
N HIS A 232 30.32 21.07 -4.84
CA HIS A 232 31.29 21.95 -4.18
C HIS A 232 31.88 21.32 -2.91
N ALA A 233 32.99 21.87 -2.42
CA ALA A 233 33.56 21.45 -1.14
C ALA A 233 32.60 21.81 0.01
N GLY A 234 32.41 20.88 0.94
CA GLY A 234 31.49 21.03 2.06
C GLY A 234 31.02 19.72 2.66
N ASN A 235 30.16 19.86 3.67
CA ASN A 235 29.48 18.74 4.33
C ASN A 235 28.03 18.67 3.84
N TYR A 236 27.59 17.47 3.47
CA TYR A 236 26.30 17.24 2.85
C TYR A 236 25.59 16.06 3.50
N THR A 237 24.27 16.04 3.34
CA THR A 237 23.44 14.87 3.61
C THR A 237 22.71 14.52 2.33
N VAL A 238 22.95 13.33 1.80
CA VAL A 238 22.16 12.78 0.69
C VAL A 238 20.97 12.01 1.24
N THR A 239 19.78 12.19 0.65
CA THR A 239 18.58 11.40 0.99
C THR A 239 18.23 10.42 -0.11
N ALA A 240 17.63 9.28 0.24
CA ALA A 240 17.10 8.32 -0.72
C ALA A 240 15.76 7.73 -0.24
N THR A 241 14.87 7.48 -1.20
CA THR A 241 13.53 6.89 -0.98
C THR A 241 13.24 5.80 -2.01
N LEU A 242 12.09 5.14 -1.87
CA LEU A 242 11.53 4.21 -2.86
C LEU A 242 10.26 4.81 -3.48
N PRO A 243 9.78 4.27 -4.63
CA PRO A 243 8.52 4.70 -5.25
C PRO A 243 7.32 4.62 -4.29
N GLU A 244 6.45 5.64 -4.32
CA GLU A 244 5.29 5.75 -3.44
C GLU A 244 4.22 4.69 -3.73
N ASP A 245 4.12 4.22 -4.97
CA ASP A 245 3.22 3.15 -5.42
C ASP A 245 3.82 1.75 -5.26
N GLY A 246 5.06 1.63 -4.76
CA GLY A 246 5.72 0.36 -4.52
C GLY A 246 5.30 -0.35 -3.23
N ASN A 247 5.71 -1.62 -3.11
CA ASN A 247 5.36 -2.52 -2.02
C ASN A 247 6.20 -2.35 -0.73
N TYR A 248 7.12 -1.38 -0.75
CA TYR A 248 8.13 -1.18 0.28
C TYR A 248 8.18 0.29 0.72
N GLU A 249 8.53 0.53 1.98
CA GLU A 249 8.75 1.87 2.50
C GLU A 249 10.06 1.97 3.28
N VAL A 250 10.84 3.02 3.00
CA VAL A 250 12.09 3.29 3.71
C VAL A 250 11.76 3.83 5.10
N THR A 251 12.02 3.03 6.13
CA THR A 251 11.82 3.43 7.53
C THR A 251 13.13 3.76 8.23
N GLU A 252 14.26 3.23 7.73
CA GLU A 252 15.59 3.48 8.25
C GLU A 252 16.61 3.67 7.13
N GLY A 253 17.68 4.41 7.41
CA GLY A 253 18.75 4.64 6.42
C GLY A 253 18.36 5.55 5.26
N GLY A 254 17.23 6.27 5.32
CA GLY A 254 16.82 7.20 4.25
C GLY A 254 17.73 8.42 4.03
N GLY A 255 18.76 8.61 4.86
CA GLY A 255 19.74 9.69 4.72
C GLY A 255 21.16 9.23 5.06
N CYS A 256 22.15 9.85 4.42
CA CYS A 256 23.57 9.60 4.64
C CYS A 256 24.38 10.88 4.58
N GLU A 257 25.22 11.11 5.59
CA GLU A 257 26.18 12.21 5.61
C GLU A 257 27.43 11.88 4.79
N PHE A 258 27.99 12.88 4.12
CA PHE A 258 29.26 12.78 3.40
C PHE A 258 29.95 14.14 3.29
N THR A 259 31.24 14.13 2.95
CA THR A 259 32.07 15.34 2.82
C THR A 259 32.74 15.36 1.45
N ILE A 260 32.74 16.53 0.81
CA ILE A 260 33.61 16.84 -0.33
C ILE A 260 34.70 17.77 0.21
N ALA A 261 35.93 17.28 0.31
CA ALA A 261 37.06 18.08 0.74
C ALA A 261 37.52 19.04 -0.38
N PRO A 262 38.03 20.23 -0.03
CA PRO A 262 38.71 21.09 -0.99
C PRO A 262 39.83 20.34 -1.71
N ARG A 263 39.99 20.61 -3.00
CA ARG A 263 41.05 19.99 -3.81
C ARG A 263 42.37 20.74 -3.62
N PRO A 264 43.48 20.08 -3.27
CA PRO A 264 44.76 20.76 -3.13
C PRO A 264 45.28 21.23 -4.49
N VAL A 265 45.66 22.50 -4.58
CA VAL A 265 46.26 23.11 -5.78
C VAL A 265 47.43 24.00 -5.40
N SER A 266 48.38 24.15 -6.35
CA SER A 266 49.52 25.04 -6.19
C SER A 266 49.58 25.99 -7.38
N VAL A 267 49.76 27.27 -7.10
CA VAL A 267 50.05 28.30 -8.11
C VAL A 267 51.56 28.48 -8.23
N THR A 268 52.03 28.57 -9.47
CA THR A 268 53.41 28.92 -9.80
C THR A 268 53.43 30.01 -10.85
N TRP A 269 54.47 30.85 -10.84
CA TRP A 269 54.67 31.89 -11.84
C TRP A 269 55.71 31.46 -12.86
N THR A 270 55.42 31.70 -14.13
CA THR A 270 56.33 31.50 -15.27
C THR A 270 56.51 32.83 -16.01
N GLY A 271 57.43 32.86 -16.97
CA GLY A 271 57.88 34.12 -17.60
C GLY A 271 58.98 34.83 -16.80
N GLY A 272 59.37 36.01 -17.27
CA GLY A 272 60.34 36.88 -16.60
C GLY A 272 59.67 37.75 -15.53
N THR A 273 60.47 38.33 -14.64
CA THR A 273 60.05 39.40 -13.71
C THR A 273 60.67 40.75 -14.04
N GLU A 274 61.48 40.81 -15.09
CA GLU A 274 62.13 42.01 -15.61
C GLU A 274 61.90 42.06 -17.11
N PHE A 275 61.33 43.17 -17.57
CA PHE A 275 61.01 43.43 -18.98
C PHE A 275 61.53 44.81 -19.38
N THR A 276 61.58 45.07 -20.68
CA THR A 276 61.93 46.39 -21.24
C THR A 276 60.73 46.88 -22.04
N GLU A 277 60.35 48.14 -21.85
CA GLU A 277 59.27 48.79 -22.57
C GLU A 277 59.52 48.73 -24.09
N ASP A 278 58.65 48.05 -24.81
CA ASP A 278 58.67 47.95 -26.28
C ASP A 278 57.32 48.32 -26.91
N GLY A 279 56.36 48.76 -26.08
CA GLY A 279 55.01 49.15 -26.48
C GLY A 279 54.00 48.00 -26.55
N GLU A 280 54.40 46.77 -26.18
CA GLU A 280 53.49 45.63 -26.02
C GLU A 280 53.27 45.31 -24.52
N PRO A 281 52.15 44.64 -24.16
CA PRO A 281 51.93 44.21 -22.78
C PRO A 281 52.92 43.13 -22.33
N HIS A 282 53.43 43.25 -21.10
CA HIS A 282 54.29 42.24 -20.47
C HIS A 282 53.88 41.94 -19.03
N ALA A 283 53.84 40.67 -18.68
CA ALA A 283 53.69 40.19 -17.31
C ALA A 283 54.22 38.76 -17.11
N PRO A 284 54.54 38.37 -15.86
CA PRO A 284 54.66 36.96 -15.51
C PRO A 284 53.29 36.27 -15.64
N GLU A 285 53.29 34.99 -16.03
CA GLU A 285 52.08 34.19 -16.22
C GLU A 285 51.84 33.30 -14.99
N ALA A 286 50.63 33.32 -14.45
CA ALA A 286 50.24 32.44 -13.35
C ALA A 286 49.74 31.10 -13.91
N GLU A 287 50.39 30.02 -13.52
CA GLU A 287 50.02 28.66 -13.91
C GLU A 287 49.52 27.87 -12.68
N CYS A 288 48.43 27.13 -12.87
CA CYS A 288 48.07 26.01 -12.02
C CYS A 288 47.98 24.76 -12.87
N ALA A 289 48.75 23.73 -12.51
CA ALA A 289 48.78 22.48 -13.26
C ALA A 289 47.47 21.67 -13.16
N ASP A 290 46.53 22.08 -12.31
CA ASP A 290 45.25 21.40 -12.15
C ASP A 290 44.20 21.92 -13.13
N ALA A 291 43.74 21.05 -14.02
CA ALA A 291 42.78 21.40 -15.06
C ALA A 291 41.38 21.80 -14.53
N VAL A 292 41.06 21.50 -13.26
CA VAL A 292 39.79 21.90 -12.63
C VAL A 292 39.88 23.32 -12.07
N ALA A 293 41.09 23.81 -11.75
CA ALA A 293 41.30 25.15 -11.21
C ALA A 293 41.55 26.15 -12.33
N ALA A 294 40.54 26.96 -12.66
CA ALA A 294 40.71 28.07 -13.59
C ALA A 294 41.46 29.22 -12.88
N VAL A 295 42.66 29.53 -13.39
CA VAL A 295 43.47 30.68 -12.93
C VAL A 295 43.29 31.84 -13.89
N THR A 296 43.12 33.03 -13.33
CA THR A 296 43.20 34.31 -14.04
C THR A 296 44.19 35.21 -13.31
N THR A 297 44.70 36.24 -14.00
CA THR A 297 45.66 37.18 -13.42
C THR A 297 45.06 38.58 -13.35
N GLU A 298 45.18 39.22 -12.19
CA GLU A 298 44.88 40.64 -12.01
C GLU A 298 46.17 41.44 -11.83
N TYR A 299 46.23 42.64 -12.40
CA TYR A 299 47.43 43.48 -12.38
C TYR A 299 47.23 44.75 -11.56
N TYR A 300 48.26 45.14 -10.81
CA TYR A 300 48.27 46.31 -9.95
C TYR A 300 49.60 47.06 -10.10
N GLU A 301 49.56 48.38 -9.95
CA GLU A 301 50.80 49.15 -9.72
C GLU A 301 51.44 48.72 -8.40
N ARG A 302 52.77 48.71 -8.32
CA ARG A 302 53.52 48.42 -7.09
C ARG A 302 53.92 49.74 -6.43
N ASN A 303 53.40 50.00 -5.23
CA ASN A 303 53.80 51.16 -4.45
C ASN A 303 55.27 51.04 -4.01
N GLY A 304 55.89 52.17 -3.62
CA GLY A 304 57.28 52.18 -3.14
C GLY A 304 57.54 51.38 -1.86
N ASP A 305 56.49 50.97 -1.14
CA ASP A 305 56.55 50.06 0.02
C ASP A 305 56.34 48.58 -0.33
N GLY A 306 56.17 48.27 -1.62
CA GLY A 306 55.91 46.91 -2.12
C GLY A 306 54.44 46.47 -2.05
N SER A 307 53.53 47.31 -1.57
CA SER A 307 52.09 46.99 -1.54
C SER A 307 51.39 47.19 -2.88
N ARG A 308 50.23 46.57 -3.04
CA ARG A 308 49.35 46.77 -4.20
C ARG A 308 48.81 48.21 -4.22
N GLY A 309 49.07 48.90 -5.32
CA GLY A 309 48.54 50.21 -5.65
C GLY A 309 47.22 50.11 -6.42
N ARG A 310 47.07 50.95 -7.45
CA ARG A 310 45.86 50.98 -8.30
C ARG A 310 45.76 49.69 -9.12
N LYS A 311 44.56 49.10 -9.18
CA LYS A 311 44.24 47.99 -10.09
C LYS A 311 44.22 48.48 -11.54
N LEU A 312 44.87 47.74 -12.43
CA LEU A 312 44.92 47.98 -13.86
C LEU A 312 43.75 47.28 -14.57
N ALA A 313 43.41 47.78 -15.76
CA ALA A 313 42.34 47.20 -16.59
C ALA A 313 42.78 45.97 -17.39
N GLY A 314 44.09 45.75 -17.49
CA GLY A 314 44.72 44.68 -18.26
C GLY A 314 46.21 44.61 -17.95
N GLU A 315 46.93 43.82 -18.73
CA GLU A 315 48.38 43.67 -18.64
C GLU A 315 49.08 45.01 -18.96
N PRO A 316 50.08 45.43 -18.16
CA PRO A 316 50.78 46.69 -18.38
C PRO A 316 51.76 46.62 -19.55
N ASP A 317 51.88 47.73 -20.28
CA ASP A 317 52.81 47.95 -21.40
C ASP A 317 53.78 49.12 -21.16
N GLU A 318 53.47 50.04 -20.23
CA GLU A 318 54.31 51.18 -19.86
C GLU A 318 55.39 50.82 -18.83
N ALA A 319 56.53 51.52 -18.86
CA ALA A 319 57.58 51.39 -17.85
C ALA A 319 57.06 51.68 -16.43
N GLY A 320 57.40 50.80 -15.49
CA GLY A 320 56.90 50.88 -14.13
C GLY A 320 57.16 49.64 -13.30
N ALA A 321 56.74 49.70 -12.04
CA ALA A 321 56.79 48.60 -11.09
C ALA A 321 55.37 48.08 -10.85
N TYR A 322 55.18 46.75 -10.95
CA TYR A 322 53.85 46.12 -10.94
C TYR A 322 53.80 44.87 -10.05
N ILE A 323 52.58 44.48 -9.68
CA ILE A 323 52.25 43.21 -9.00
C ILE A 323 51.19 42.50 -9.83
N ALA A 324 51.51 41.29 -10.27
CA ALA A 324 50.54 40.34 -10.82
C ALA A 324 49.99 39.47 -9.68
N VAL A 325 48.67 39.23 -9.68
CA VAL A 325 47.95 38.48 -8.64
C VAL A 325 47.19 37.34 -9.30
N ALA A 326 47.50 36.11 -8.92
CA ALA A 326 46.77 34.93 -9.36
C ALA A 326 45.43 34.83 -8.63
N VAL A 327 44.35 34.69 -9.39
CA VAL A 327 42.98 34.52 -8.89
C VAL A 327 42.45 33.19 -9.37
N ILE A 328 42.19 32.29 -8.42
CA ILE A 328 41.53 31.00 -8.68
C ILE A 328 40.03 31.19 -8.55
N ALA A 329 39.28 30.84 -9.60
CA ALA A 329 37.83 30.83 -9.56
C ALA A 329 37.30 29.79 -8.56
N ASP A 330 36.18 30.10 -7.88
CA ASP A 330 35.56 29.23 -6.88
C ASP A 330 36.55 28.71 -5.81
N ALA A 331 37.41 29.60 -5.32
CA ALA A 331 38.52 29.31 -4.41
C ALA A 331 38.13 28.51 -3.16
N ASP A 332 36.88 28.60 -2.69
CA ASP A 332 36.38 27.83 -1.54
C ASP A 332 36.42 26.30 -1.78
N ASN A 333 36.49 25.86 -3.05
CA ASN A 333 36.61 24.45 -3.42
C ASN A 333 38.05 23.94 -3.45
N PHE A 334 39.03 24.80 -3.17
CA PHE A 334 40.44 24.49 -3.32
C PHE A 334 41.23 24.79 -2.04
N GLU A 335 42.16 23.90 -1.71
CA GLU A 335 43.21 24.18 -0.74
C GLU A 335 44.41 24.74 -1.49
N ILE A 336 44.49 26.08 -1.56
CA ILE A 336 45.44 26.79 -2.41
C ILE A 336 46.79 26.99 -1.70
N SER A 337 47.87 26.65 -2.39
CA SER A 337 49.26 26.84 -1.95
C SER A 337 50.12 27.53 -3.02
N GLY A 338 51.35 27.91 -2.67
CA GLY A 338 52.26 28.67 -3.55
C GLY A 338 52.20 30.19 -3.34
N GLU A 339 52.86 30.94 -4.22
CA GLU A 339 52.87 32.40 -4.18
C GLU A 339 51.74 32.95 -5.09
N LEU A 340 50.75 33.60 -4.49
CA LEU A 340 49.62 34.20 -5.24
C LEU A 340 49.91 35.59 -5.80
N GLU A 341 51.08 36.15 -5.49
CA GLU A 341 51.53 37.44 -5.98
C GLU A 341 52.93 37.31 -6.57
N CYS A 342 53.16 37.94 -7.72
CA CYS A 342 54.47 38.05 -8.33
C CYS A 342 54.75 39.52 -8.67
N ALA A 343 55.84 40.05 -8.12
CA ALA A 343 56.28 41.40 -8.40
C ALA A 343 57.19 41.41 -9.64
N PHE A 344 56.98 42.37 -10.54
CA PHE A 344 57.77 42.51 -11.76
C PHE A 344 57.96 43.98 -12.15
N ASP A 345 58.94 44.24 -13.00
CA ASP A 345 59.33 45.59 -13.43
C ASP A 345 59.47 45.66 -14.95
N ILE A 346 58.96 46.74 -15.55
CA ILE A 346 59.18 47.11 -16.95
C ILE A 346 60.10 48.34 -16.95
N ALA A 347 61.33 48.18 -17.42
CA ALA A 347 62.29 49.27 -17.51
C ALA A 347 62.04 50.12 -18.77
N GLU A 348 62.29 51.44 -18.68
CA GLU A 348 62.27 52.31 -19.86
C GLU A 348 63.23 51.79 -20.94
N ALA A 349 62.82 51.86 -22.21
CA ALA A 349 63.70 51.52 -23.32
C ALA A 349 64.97 52.38 -23.26
N GLU A 350 66.16 51.77 -23.35
CA GLU A 350 67.39 52.55 -23.48
C GLU A 350 67.29 53.39 -24.76
N THR A 351 67.11 54.70 -24.61
CA THR A 351 67.20 55.63 -25.73
C THR A 351 68.63 55.54 -26.24
N GLY A 352 68.84 54.81 -27.33
CA GLY A 352 70.14 54.71 -27.98
C GLY A 352 70.72 56.12 -28.13
N GLY A 353 71.76 56.41 -27.35
CA GLY A 353 72.49 57.65 -27.44
C GLY A 353 73.03 57.80 -28.85
N GLY A 354 72.37 58.64 -29.64
CA GLY A 354 72.88 59.05 -30.93
C GLY A 354 74.17 59.83 -30.76
N ILE A 355 75.18 59.47 -31.56
CA ILE A 355 76.15 60.42 -32.10
C ILE A 355 75.95 60.51 -33.59
#